data_AF-A0A962EA38-F1
#
_entry.id   AF-A0A962EA38-F1
#
_cell.length_a   1.000
_cell.length_b   1.000
_cell.length_c   1.000
_cell.angle_alpha   90.00
_cell.angle_beta   90.00
_cell.angle_gamma   90.00
#
_symmetry.space_group_name_H-M   'P 1'
#
loop_
_entity.id
_entity.type
_entity.pdbx_description
1 polymer ?
#
loop_
_entity_poly.entity_id
_entity_poly.type
_entity_poly.pdbx_seq_one_letter_code
_entity_poly.pdbx_strand_id
1 'polypeptide(L)'
;ALALMPLVDAGPVLPAALLLAAAVFLDTGLTLAWRMLRRPPRRWYTAHREHLYQWLTRAGWSHTRTTLSYLGFSVGISALVLLIGPLRPLPMLIAAAVVYLSGALLWRLARDYALRRARVGS
;
A
#
# COMPACT_ATOMS: atom_id res chain seq x y z
N ALA A 1 -20.13 13.94 26.96
CA ALA A 1 -20.60 14.10 25.57
C ALA A 1 -19.52 14.68 24.63
N LEU A 2 -18.74 15.69 25.06
CA LEU A 2 -17.70 16.34 24.22
C LEU A 2 -16.50 15.47 23.80
N ALA A 3 -16.24 14.33 24.45
CA ALA A 3 -15.10 13.46 24.12
C ALA A 3 -15.33 12.53 22.92
N LEU A 4 -16.57 12.42 22.41
CA LEU A 4 -16.92 11.53 21.28
C LEU A 4 -17.17 12.28 19.97
N MET A 5 -17.21 13.62 19.99
CA MET A 5 -17.47 14.42 18.79
C MET A 5 -16.44 14.26 17.66
N PRO A 6 -15.12 14.08 17.88
CA PRO A 6 -14.19 13.93 16.76
C PRO A 6 -14.29 12.57 16.04
N LEU A 7 -14.98 11.59 16.64
CA LEU A 7 -15.25 10.29 16.00
C LEU A 7 -16.46 10.37 15.06
N VAL A 8 -17.42 11.25 15.33
CA VAL A 8 -18.63 11.43 14.51
C VAL A 8 -18.36 12.32 13.30
N ASP A 9 -17.42 13.27 13.41
CA ASP A 9 -16.96 14.14 12.31
C ASP A 9 -15.75 13.58 11.54
N ALA A 10 -15.40 12.29 11.74
CA ALA A 10 -14.28 11.64 11.05
C ALA A 10 -14.54 11.39 9.55
N GLY A 11 -15.78 11.53 9.09
CA GLY A 11 -16.20 11.28 7.70
C GLY A 11 -15.31 11.94 6.63
N PRO A 12 -15.04 13.25 6.70
CA PRO A 12 -14.11 13.91 5.77
C PRO A 12 -12.64 13.51 5.96
N VAL A 13 -12.20 13.14 7.16
CA VAL A 13 -10.78 12.90 7.47
C VAL A 13 -10.33 11.47 7.13
N LEU A 14 -11.22 10.49 7.24
CA LEU A 14 -10.91 9.07 7.03
C LEU A 14 -10.34 8.77 5.63
N PRO A 15 -10.92 9.26 4.52
CA PRO A 15 -10.37 9.04 3.18
C PRO A 15 -8.94 9.59 3.01
N ALA A 16 -8.66 10.76 3.58
CA ALA A 16 -7.33 11.36 3.56
C ALA A 16 -6.33 10.52 4.39
N ALA A 17 -6.74 10.03 5.57
CA ALA A 17 -5.92 9.15 6.39
C ALA A 17 -5.59 7.82 5.68
N LEU A 18 -6.57 7.22 5.00
CA LEU A 18 -6.36 6.01 4.20
C LEU A 18 -5.38 6.26 3.05
N LEU A 19 -5.51 7.38 2.34
CA LEU A 19 -4.57 7.78 1.30
C LEU A 19 -3.15 7.94 1.85
N LEU A 20 -2.96 8.70 2.93
CA LEU A 20 -1.63 8.90 3.53
C LEU A 20 -1.00 7.60 4.03
N ALA A 21 -1.80 6.65 4.50
CA ALA A 21 -1.35 5.33 4.95
C ALA A 21 -1.24 4.30 3.80
N ALA A 22 -1.55 4.67 2.55
CA ALA A 22 -1.68 3.74 1.43
C ALA A 22 -0.41 2.90 1.19
N ALA A 23 0.78 3.47 1.35
CA ALA A 23 2.04 2.74 1.16
C ALA A 23 2.14 1.51 2.09
N VAL A 24 1.75 1.69 3.36
CA VAL A 24 1.78 0.62 4.36
C VAL A 24 0.64 -0.36 4.10
N PHE A 25 -0.58 0.11 3.88
CA PHE A 25 -1.73 -0.77 3.64
C PHE A 25 -1.59 -1.60 2.38
N LEU A 26 -1.08 -1.01 1.29
CA LEU A 26 -0.85 -1.74 0.05
C LEU A 26 0.25 -2.79 0.23
N ASP A 27 1.39 -2.44 0.83
CA ASP A 27 2.48 -3.42 0.96
C ASP A 27 2.14 -4.51 1.99
N THR A 28 1.75 -4.13 3.21
CA THR A 28 1.49 -5.07 4.31
C THR A 28 0.15 -5.78 4.16
N GLY A 29 -0.91 -5.06 3.80
CA GLY A 29 -2.27 -5.59 3.68
C GLY A 29 -2.40 -6.56 2.52
N LEU A 30 -1.85 -6.25 1.34
CA LEU A 30 -1.87 -7.18 0.21
C LEU A 30 -0.98 -8.40 0.45
N THR A 31 0.16 -8.23 1.11
CA THR A 31 1.02 -9.37 1.49
C THR A 31 0.30 -10.31 2.45
N LEU A 32 -0.40 -9.77 3.45
CA LEU A 32 -1.20 -10.55 4.39
C LEU A 32 -2.39 -11.22 3.72
N ALA A 33 -3.21 -10.45 2.98
CA ALA A 33 -4.38 -10.95 2.26
C ALA A 33 -3.99 -12.08 1.29
N TRP A 34 -2.90 -11.91 0.56
CA TRP A 34 -2.39 -12.94 -0.33
C TRP A 34 -2.02 -14.22 0.42
N ARG A 35 -1.41 -14.14 1.61
CA ARG A 35 -1.02 -15.33 2.40
C ARG A 35 -2.24 -16.07 2.94
N MET A 36 -3.29 -15.34 3.29
CA MET A 36 -4.58 -15.89 3.73
C MET A 36 -5.32 -16.58 2.58
N LEU A 37 -5.31 -15.97 1.38
CA LEU A 37 -6.06 -16.46 0.22
C LEU A 37 -5.34 -17.57 -0.56
N ARG A 38 -4.02 -17.73 -0.40
CA ARG A 38 -3.28 -18.82 -1.06
C ARG A 38 -3.72 -20.18 -0.54
N ARG A 39 -3.74 -21.18 -1.44
CA ARG A 39 -4.01 -22.58 -1.12
C ARG A 39 -2.77 -23.44 -1.42
N PRO A 40 -2.30 -24.29 -0.49
CA PRO A 40 -2.73 -24.38 0.92
C PRO A 40 -2.37 -23.11 1.70
N PRO A 41 -3.18 -22.71 2.71
CA PRO A 41 -2.92 -21.50 3.48
C PRO A 41 -1.58 -21.62 4.19
N ARG A 42 -0.72 -20.63 4.00
CA ARG A 42 0.52 -20.52 4.78
C ARG A 42 0.15 -20.06 6.19
N ARG A 43 0.95 -20.44 7.19
CA ARG A 43 0.79 -19.96 8.58
C ARG A 43 0.87 -18.43 8.58
N TRP A 44 -0.26 -17.74 8.53
CA TRP A 44 -0.35 -16.27 8.41
C TRP A 44 0.05 -15.54 9.70
N TYR A 45 0.37 -16.28 10.76
CA TYR A 45 0.86 -15.78 12.05
C TYR A 45 2.38 -15.93 12.24
N THR A 46 3.10 -16.66 11.37
CA THR A 46 4.56 -16.77 11.47
C THR A 46 5.25 -15.58 10.85
N ALA A 47 6.36 -15.09 11.44
CA ALA A 47 7.09 -13.91 10.98
C ALA A 47 7.20 -13.80 9.44
N HIS A 48 6.76 -12.67 8.90
CA HIS A 48 6.62 -12.45 7.46
C HIS A 48 7.88 -11.77 6.94
N ARG A 49 8.65 -12.45 6.07
CA ARG A 49 9.75 -11.85 5.30
C ARG A 49 9.48 -11.93 3.79
N GLU A 50 8.30 -11.46 3.41
CA GLU A 50 7.79 -11.49 2.03
C GLU A 50 7.20 -10.14 1.59
N HIS A 51 7.58 -9.04 2.24
CA HIS A 51 7.14 -7.70 1.83
C HIS A 51 7.66 -7.36 0.43
N LEU A 52 6.94 -6.53 -0.32
CA LEU A 52 7.32 -6.17 -1.68
C LEU A 52 8.73 -5.55 -1.70
N TYR A 53 9.07 -4.76 -0.68
CA TYR A 53 10.42 -4.25 -0.48
C TYR A 53 11.48 -5.34 -0.55
N GLN A 54 11.28 -6.45 0.17
CA GLN A 54 12.21 -7.58 0.24
C GLN A 54 12.23 -8.41 -1.04
N TRP A 55 11.10 -8.49 -1.76
CA TRP A 55 11.04 -9.12 -3.07
C TRP A 55 11.81 -8.34 -4.12
N LEU A 56 11.69 -7.01 -4.11
CA LEU A 56 12.39 -6.14 -5.04
C LEU A 56 13.91 -6.21 -4.84
N THR A 57 14.37 -6.20 -3.59
CA THR A 57 15.82 -6.34 -3.31
C THR A 57 16.37 -7.69 -3.76
N ARG A 58 15.64 -8.79 -3.53
CA ARG A 58 16.00 -10.13 -4.07
C ARG A 58 15.99 -10.19 -5.59
N ALA A 59 15.13 -9.41 -6.24
CA ALA A 59 15.08 -9.28 -7.69
C ALA A 59 16.16 -8.34 -8.26
N GLY A 60 17.14 -7.93 -7.46
CA GLY A 60 18.27 -7.11 -7.91
C GLY A 60 18.02 -5.61 -7.92
N TRP A 61 16.95 -5.11 -7.28
CA TRP A 61 16.82 -3.68 -7.03
C TRP A 61 17.74 -3.24 -5.89
N SER A 62 18.38 -2.09 -6.05
CA SER A 62 19.15 -1.49 -4.96
C SER A 62 18.22 -0.98 -3.86
N HIS A 63 18.71 -1.00 -2.61
CA HIS A 63 17.99 -0.46 -1.46
C HIS A 63 17.54 0.99 -1.69
N THR A 64 18.42 1.82 -2.23
CA THR A 64 18.13 3.23 -2.55
C THR A 64 16.99 3.36 -3.54
N ARG A 65 17.00 2.56 -4.62
CA ARG A 65 15.94 2.60 -5.64
C ARG A 65 14.58 2.22 -5.05
N THR A 66 14.53 1.19 -4.22
CA THR A 66 13.30 0.76 -3.56
C THR A 66 12.81 1.83 -2.59
N THR A 67 13.68 2.35 -1.72
CA THR A 67 13.34 3.41 -0.76
C THR A 67 12.83 4.67 -1.45
N LEU A 68 13.51 5.15 -2.50
CA LEU A 68 13.07 6.32 -3.26
C LEU A 68 11.73 6.11 -3.96
N SER A 69 11.43 4.89 -4.41
CA SER A 69 10.13 4.57 -5.02
C SER A 69 9.00 4.67 -4.00
N TYR A 70 9.20 4.16 -2.78
CA TYR A 70 8.22 4.28 -1.70
C TYR A 70 8.08 5.73 -1.22
N LEU A 71 9.19 6.45 -1.11
CA LEU A 71 9.16 7.88 -0.77
C LEU A 71 8.40 8.68 -1.82
N GLY A 72 8.71 8.48 -3.10
CA GLY A 72 8.03 9.15 -4.21
C GLY A 72 6.53 8.85 -4.24
N PHE A 73 6.14 7.61 -3.95
CA PHE A 73 4.73 7.25 -3.80
C PHE A 73 4.08 8.01 -2.64
N SER A 74 4.65 7.98 -1.44
CA SER A 74 4.09 8.68 -0.27
C SER A 74 4.02 10.20 -0.45
N VAL A 75 5.03 10.80 -1.09
CA VAL A 75 5.05 12.23 -1.42
C VAL A 75 3.99 12.56 -2.46
N GLY A 76 3.86 11.74 -3.51
CA GLY A 76 2.83 11.91 -4.54
C GLY A 76 1.41 11.83 -3.98
N ILE A 77 1.15 10.87 -3.07
CA ILE A 77 -0.14 10.77 -2.39
C ILE A 77 -0.38 11.96 -1.46
N SER A 78 0.64 12.39 -0.70
CA SER A 78 0.54 13.60 0.14
C SER A 78 0.19 14.84 -0.68
N ALA A 79 0.85 15.02 -1.83
CA ALA A 79 0.57 16.11 -2.76
C ALA A 79 -0.86 16.03 -3.31
N LEU A 80 -1.33 14.83 -3.68
CA LEU A 80 -2.70 14.61 -4.16
C LEU A 80 -3.74 15.00 -3.10
N VAL A 81 -3.53 14.62 -1.84
CA VAL A 81 -4.41 14.99 -0.72
C VAL A 81 -4.45 16.52 -0.54
N LEU A 82 -3.31 17.19 -0.61
CA LEU A 82 -3.22 18.65 -0.51
C LEU A 82 -3.94 19.35 -1.68
N LEU A 83 -3.78 18.85 -2.91
CA LEU A 83 -4.37 19.44 -4.12
C LEU A 83 -5.89 19.34 -4.16
N ILE A 84 -6.45 18.19 -3.78
CA ILE A 84 -7.90 17.99 -3.75
C ILE A 84 -8.53 18.72 -2.56
N GLY A 85 -7.82 18.79 -1.44
CA GLY A 85 -8.29 19.34 -0.18
C GLY A 85 -8.93 18.24 0.70
N PRO A 86 -8.41 18.02 1.93
CA PRO A 86 -8.80 16.88 2.76
C PRO A 86 -10.24 16.93 3.25
N LEU A 87 -10.91 18.09 3.18
CA LEU A 87 -12.30 18.26 3.60
C LEU A 87 -13.32 17.99 2.49
N ARG A 88 -12.88 17.50 1.31
CA ARG A 88 -13.74 17.18 0.16
C ARG A 88 -13.97 15.66 0.09
N PRO A 89 -15.05 15.12 0.71
CA PRO A 89 -15.19 13.68 0.94
C PRO A 89 -15.32 12.86 -0.36
N LEU A 90 -16.16 13.29 -1.31
CA LEU A 90 -16.39 12.52 -2.54
C LEU A 90 -15.14 12.44 -3.43
N PRO A 91 -14.45 13.56 -3.76
CA PRO A 91 -13.17 13.49 -4.48
C PRO A 91 -12.10 12.66 -3.76
N MET A 92 -12.01 12.76 -2.43
CA MET A 92 -11.09 11.94 -1.64
C MET A 92 -11.42 10.44 -1.72
N LEU A 93 -12.70 10.06 -1.67
CA LEU A 93 -13.11 8.67 -1.80
C LEU A 93 -12.80 8.11 -3.19
N ILE A 94 -13.03 8.89 -4.25
CA ILE A 94 -12.67 8.50 -5.62
C ILE A 94 -11.16 8.34 -5.74
N ALA A 95 -10.38 9.31 -5.24
CA ALA A 95 -8.92 9.24 -5.23
C ALA A 95 -8.42 8.03 -4.45
N ALA A 96 -8.98 7.75 -3.27
CA ALA A 96 -8.65 6.56 -2.49
C ALA A 96 -8.94 5.29 -3.28
N ALA A 97 -10.13 5.14 -3.87
CA ALA A 97 -10.48 3.97 -4.67
C ALA A 97 -9.49 3.77 -5.83
N VAL A 98 -9.17 4.82 -6.58
CA VAL A 98 -8.22 4.76 -7.70
C VAL A 98 -6.82 4.38 -7.23
N VAL A 99 -6.32 5.00 -6.14
CA VAL A 99 -4.99 4.72 -5.58
C VAL A 99 -4.88 3.29 -5.08
N TYR A 100 -5.89 2.78 -4.37
CA TYR A 100 -5.87 1.42 -3.86
C TYR A 100 -5.98 0.38 -4.98
N LEU A 101 -6.83 0.59 -5.98
CA LEU A 101 -6.97 -0.32 -7.12
C LEU A 101 -5.69 -0.35 -7.98
N SER A 102 -5.17 0.81 -8.35
CA SER A 102 -3.93 0.92 -9.12
C SER A 102 -2.72 0.41 -8.33
N GLY A 103 -2.63 0.75 -7.05
CA GLY A 103 -1.61 0.25 -6.13
C GLY A 103 -1.63 -1.26 -5.98
N ALA A 104 -2.81 -1.88 -5.89
CA ALA A 104 -2.94 -3.34 -5.84
C ALA A 104 -2.51 -4.01 -7.14
N LEU A 105 -2.83 -3.41 -8.29
CA LEU A 105 -2.34 -3.88 -9.59
C LEU A 105 -0.81 -3.78 -9.68
N LEU A 106 -0.24 -2.63 -9.33
CA LEU A 106 1.21 -2.41 -9.31
C LEU A 106 1.92 -3.39 -8.38
N TRP A 107 1.37 -3.63 -7.18
CA TRP A 107 1.90 -4.61 -6.25
C TRP A 107 1.92 -6.02 -6.85
N ARG A 108 0.82 -6.45 -7.49
CA ARG A 108 0.77 -7.76 -8.17
C ARG A 108 1.82 -7.87 -9.27
N LEU A 109 1.93 -6.86 -10.12
CA LEU A 109 2.88 -6.86 -11.24
C LEU A 109 4.33 -6.85 -10.75
N ALA A 110 4.65 -6.01 -9.78
CA ALA A 110 6.00 -5.89 -9.20
C ALA A 110 6.42 -7.20 -8.52
N ARG A 111 5.48 -7.85 -7.84
CA ARG A 111 5.69 -9.15 -7.22
C ARG A 111 5.89 -10.28 -8.22
N ASP A 112 5.07 -10.34 -9.26
CA ASP A 112 5.22 -11.33 -10.34
C ASP A 112 6.54 -11.13 -11.09
N TYR A 113 6.94 -9.88 -11.32
CA TYR A 113 8.26 -9.53 -11.84
C TYR A 113 9.39 -10.05 -10.94
N ALA A 114 9.31 -9.79 -9.63
CA ALA A 114 10.32 -10.24 -8.68
C ALA A 114 10.42 -11.76 -8.60
N LEU A 115 9.28 -12.47 -8.61
CA LEU A 115 9.22 -13.93 -8.63
C LEU A 115 9.80 -14.53 -9.92
N ARG A 116 9.51 -13.95 -11.08
CA ARG A 116 10.08 -14.38 -12.35
C ARG A 116 11.60 -14.21 -12.36
N ARG A 117 12.10 -13.05 -11.94
CA ARG A 117 13.54 -12.77 -11.92
C ARG A 117 14.31 -13.66 -10.95
N ALA A 118 13.71 -13.99 -9.80
CA ALA A 118 14.31 -14.92 -8.84
C ALA A 118 14.43 -16.37 -9.37
N ARG A 119 13.59 -16.79 -10.33
CA ARG A 119 13.65 -18.13 -10.95
C ARG A 119 14.64 -18.24 -12.11
N VAL A 120 14.99 -17.11 -12.73
CA VAL A 120 15.93 -17.06 -13.87
C VAL A 120 17.38 -16.94 -13.39
N GLY A 121 17.60 -16.47 -12.16
CA GLY A 121 18.93 -16.37 -11.54
C GLY A 121 19.36 -17.60 -10.71
N SER A 122 18.60 -18.70 -10.75
CA SER A 122 18.91 -19.99 -10.11
C SER A 122 19.28 -21.02 -11.16
#